data_AF-A0A927Y8H4-F1
#
_entry.id   AF-A0A927Y8H4-F1
#
_cell.length_a   1.000
_cell.length_b   1.000
_cell.length_c   1.000
_cell.angle_alpha   90.00
_cell.angle_beta   90.00
_cell.angle_gamma   90.00
#
_symmetry.space_group_name_H-M   'P 1'
#
loop_
_entity.id
_entity.type
_entity.pdbx_description
1 polymer ?
#
loop_
_entity_poly.entity_id
_entity_poly.type
_entity_poly.pdbx_seq_one_letter_code
_entity_poly.pdbx_strand_id
1 'polypeptide(L)'
;MNCIKKWNREKWIDVSVFAVGFVIYTVLLFILFHRQTLGNEQVYASDMKAYILEMLGQNTMYSFPYPIFFKLGALFHLVLKSPELCIALAATVLNSLSTIVLKIYMNRSVLSVVGGDTERKRILKSVLVTAATFSIFFVSMLYFPNNYLLPGLHFKYAGIFSPNPFHNATYMATRPFAIVAFFLFARILTRYEKETDWKENLLFGLFLLLTTMTKPSFTFVLVPTAGLIMLYRLLKCRFGNFRQSLYLGLCFVPTFGVLLYQFFGVFVPVDGGERGIGFALGKVWSIYSDNIFFSVALSCAFPLLVLLLHLKEFKKNSMLLFAWQLFAVSFLEAFAMFEKGFRMKDFNFSWGYMHGLFFVFVASLIVLLRDTFATKKKCWLLAVQWLLYAAHLACGLWYFRGIFLGGAWR
;
A
#
# COMPACT_ATOMS: atom_id res chain seq x y z
N MET A 1 -25.51 24.01 -27.18
CA MET A 1 -25.17 24.64 -25.88
C MET A 1 -25.52 23.81 -24.63
N ASN A 2 -26.59 23.00 -24.60
CA ASN A 2 -26.96 22.23 -23.39
C ASN A 2 -26.10 20.99 -23.06
N CYS A 3 -25.45 20.34 -24.03
CA CYS A 3 -24.54 19.21 -23.76
C CYS A 3 -23.23 19.64 -23.07
N ILE A 4 -22.68 20.81 -23.43
CA ILE A 4 -21.42 21.32 -22.88
C ILE A 4 -21.60 21.78 -21.43
N LYS A 5 -22.74 22.39 -21.08
CA LYS A 5 -23.08 22.75 -19.68
C LYS A 5 -23.29 21.54 -18.77
N LYS A 6 -23.89 20.45 -19.28
CA LYS A 6 -24.19 19.23 -18.49
C LYS A 6 -22.94 18.42 -18.14
N TRP A 7 -22.00 18.27 -19.08
CA TRP A 7 -20.73 17.59 -18.82
C TRP A 7 -19.89 18.32 -17.76
N ASN A 8 -20.01 19.65 -17.70
CA ASN A 8 -19.36 20.45 -16.65
C ASN A 8 -19.91 20.15 -15.25
N ARG A 9 -21.23 20.01 -15.05
CA ARG A 9 -21.82 19.87 -13.71
C ARG A 9 -21.38 18.60 -12.98
N GLU A 10 -21.39 17.46 -13.68
CA GLU A 10 -20.94 16.18 -13.12
C GLU A 10 -19.48 16.24 -12.67
N LYS A 11 -18.61 16.76 -13.54
CA LYS A 11 -17.19 16.93 -13.27
C LYS A 11 -16.95 17.89 -12.10
N TRP A 12 -17.69 18.99 -12.03
CA TRP A 12 -17.63 19.94 -10.91
C TRP A 12 -18.01 19.28 -9.58
N ILE A 13 -19.11 18.52 -9.54
CA ILE A 13 -19.53 17.82 -8.32
C ILE A 13 -18.46 16.80 -7.88
N ASP A 14 -17.94 15.97 -8.80
CA ASP A 14 -16.89 15.01 -8.45
C ASP A 14 -15.63 15.69 -7.91
N VAL A 15 -15.18 16.76 -8.59
CA VAL A 15 -14.02 17.55 -8.16
C VAL A 15 -14.25 18.21 -6.80
N SER A 16 -15.42 18.78 -6.55
CA SER A 16 -15.76 19.39 -5.27
C SER A 16 -15.80 18.37 -4.14
N VAL A 17 -16.45 17.22 -4.35
CA VAL A 17 -16.50 16.15 -3.34
C VAL A 17 -15.10 15.60 -3.08
N PHE A 18 -14.29 15.41 -4.11
CA PHE A 18 -12.91 14.98 -3.96
C PHE A 18 -12.08 16.03 -3.21
N ALA A 19 -12.22 17.32 -3.53
CA ALA A 19 -11.49 18.40 -2.87
C ALA A 19 -11.81 18.49 -1.38
N VAL A 20 -13.09 18.36 -0.99
CA VAL A 20 -13.50 18.32 0.42
C VAL A 20 -12.88 17.12 1.14
N GLY A 21 -12.99 15.92 0.55
CA GLY A 21 -12.38 14.71 1.11
C GLY A 21 -10.85 14.83 1.22
N PHE A 22 -10.21 15.43 0.22
CA PHE A 22 -8.76 15.65 0.18
C PHE A 22 -8.31 16.59 1.30
N VAL A 23 -9.01 17.71 1.51
CA VAL A 23 -8.70 18.65 2.59
C VAL A 23 -8.87 17.97 3.96
N ILE A 24 -10.00 17.29 4.19
CA ILE A 24 -10.24 16.58 5.46
C ILE A 24 -9.15 15.55 5.73
N TYR A 25 -8.84 14.71 4.73
CA TYR A 25 -7.79 13.70 4.85
C TYR A 25 -6.41 14.30 5.16
N THR A 26 -6.04 15.34 4.43
CA THR A 26 -4.76 16.03 4.57
C THR A 26 -4.62 16.64 5.96
N VAL A 27 -5.67 17.32 6.45
CA VAL A 27 -5.68 17.94 7.79
C VAL A 27 -5.60 16.87 8.88
N LEU A 28 -6.37 15.79 8.77
CA LEU A 28 -6.34 14.70 9.76
C LEU A 28 -4.96 14.05 9.86
N LEU A 29 -4.32 13.76 8.73
CA LEU A 29 -2.98 13.19 8.73
C LEU A 29 -1.91 14.17 9.17
N PHE A 30 -2.03 15.44 8.81
CA PHE A 30 -1.13 16.46 9.32
C PHE A 30 -1.15 16.54 10.85
N ILE A 31 -2.35 16.62 11.44
CA ILE A 31 -2.51 16.64 12.89
C ILE A 31 -1.92 15.38 13.52
N LEU A 32 -2.20 14.21 12.94
CA LEU A 32 -1.66 12.95 13.45
C LEU A 32 -0.12 12.93 13.40
N PHE A 33 0.48 13.19 12.24
CA PHE A 33 1.92 13.11 12.06
C PHE A 33 2.65 14.17 12.89
N HIS A 34 2.07 15.35 13.06
CA HIS A 34 2.61 16.38 13.94
C HIS A 34 2.52 16.00 15.42
N ARG A 35 1.44 15.36 15.86
CA ARG A 35 1.37 14.80 17.22
C ARG A 35 2.39 13.70 17.44
N GLN A 36 2.62 12.85 16.44
CA GLN A 36 3.64 11.80 16.50
C GLN A 36 5.07 12.33 16.57
N THR A 37 5.37 13.48 15.95
CA THR A 37 6.69 14.12 16.09
C THR A 37 6.91 14.72 17.48
N LEU A 38 5.85 15.16 18.16
CA LEU A 38 5.89 15.71 19.51
C LEU A 38 5.72 14.65 20.62
N GLY A 39 5.21 13.47 20.28
CA GLY A 39 4.85 12.40 21.22
C GLY A 39 6.04 11.65 21.83
N ASN A 40 5.77 10.55 22.52
CA ASN A 40 6.78 9.66 23.09
C ASN A 40 6.38 8.19 22.92
N GLU A 41 7.16 7.24 23.46
CA GLU A 41 6.86 5.81 23.30
C GLU A 41 5.59 5.35 24.01
N GLN A 42 5.11 6.09 25.01
CA GLN A 42 3.86 5.77 25.73
C GLN A 42 2.64 6.37 25.03
N VAL A 43 2.80 7.54 24.39
CA VAL A 43 1.71 8.27 23.73
C VAL A 43 2.20 8.73 22.35
N TYR A 44 1.52 8.26 21.30
CA TYR A 44 1.94 8.42 19.89
C TYR A 44 3.25 7.70 19.52
N ALA A 45 3.43 6.46 20.00
CA ALA A 45 4.56 5.61 19.67
C ALA A 45 4.78 5.50 18.14
N SER A 46 5.90 6.04 17.65
CA SER A 46 6.26 6.05 16.23
C SER A 46 7.77 6.32 16.04
N ASP A 47 8.27 6.05 14.85
CA ASP A 47 9.67 6.29 14.47
C ASP A 47 9.98 7.79 14.22
N MET A 48 9.03 8.70 14.41
CA MET A 48 9.16 10.11 14.01
C MET A 48 10.35 10.82 14.65
N LYS A 49 10.70 10.49 15.90
CA LYS A 49 11.88 11.06 16.56
C LYS A 49 13.18 10.67 15.85
N ALA A 50 13.32 9.38 15.52
CA ALA A 50 14.46 8.90 14.76
C ALA A 50 14.51 9.56 13.38
N TYR A 51 13.35 9.79 12.75
CA TYR A 51 13.28 10.47 11.45
C TYR A 51 13.71 11.94 11.50
N ILE A 52 13.39 12.65 12.59
CA ILE A 52 13.84 14.04 12.81
C ILE A 52 15.36 14.08 12.92
N LEU A 53 15.94 13.21 13.75
CA LEU A 53 17.39 13.13 13.95
C LEU A 53 18.11 12.79 12.65
N GLU A 54 17.60 11.82 11.88
CA GLU A 54 18.17 11.44 10.57
C GLU A 54 18.15 12.60 9.58
N MET A 55 17.04 13.34 9.49
CA MET A 55 16.92 14.51 8.63
C MET A 55 17.93 15.61 9.00
N LEU A 56 18.23 15.76 10.30
CA LEU A 56 19.23 16.70 10.80
C LEU A 56 20.68 16.18 10.64
N GLY A 57 20.88 14.98 10.12
CA GLY A 57 22.20 14.35 9.99
C GLY A 57 22.80 13.94 11.34
N GLN A 58 21.97 13.74 12.37
CA GLN A 58 22.39 13.30 13.70
C GLN A 58 22.37 11.78 13.79
N ASN A 59 23.21 11.22 14.67
CA ASN A 59 23.28 9.77 14.84
C ASN A 59 21.98 9.23 15.46
N THR A 60 21.33 8.30 14.75
CA THR A 60 20.08 7.68 15.18
C THR A 60 20.27 6.27 15.74
N MET A 61 21.50 5.73 15.74
CA MET A 61 21.81 4.29 15.92
C MET A 61 21.21 3.38 14.84
N TYR A 62 20.45 3.94 13.90
CA TYR A 62 19.85 3.27 12.75
C TYR A 62 20.44 3.82 11.45
N SER A 63 20.30 3.07 10.37
CA SER A 63 20.55 3.58 9.02
C SER A 63 19.22 3.53 8.27
N PHE A 64 18.69 4.69 7.90
CA PHE A 64 17.43 4.79 7.18
C PHE A 64 17.67 5.07 5.69
N PRO A 65 17.51 4.08 4.81
CA PRO A 65 17.78 4.25 3.38
C PRO A 65 16.61 4.94 2.63
N TYR A 66 16.06 6.04 3.18
CA TYR A 66 14.82 6.69 2.71
C TYR A 66 15.05 8.11 2.17
N PRO A 67 15.94 8.31 1.18
CA PRO A 67 16.40 9.64 0.77
C PRO A 67 15.28 10.58 0.31
N ILE A 68 14.22 10.10 -0.35
CA ILE A 68 13.12 10.98 -0.80
C ILE A 68 12.41 11.62 0.40
N PHE A 69 12.13 10.82 1.44
CA PHE A 69 11.43 11.29 2.62
C PHE A 69 12.25 12.33 3.38
N PHE A 70 13.53 12.02 3.67
CA PHE A 70 14.38 12.93 4.44
C PHE A 70 14.79 14.17 3.66
N LYS A 71 15.09 14.06 2.36
CA LYS A 71 15.41 15.24 1.54
C LYS A 71 14.21 16.18 1.39
N LEU A 72 12.99 15.65 1.32
CA LEU A 72 11.78 16.48 1.33
C LEU A 72 11.62 17.20 2.67
N GLY A 73 11.83 16.51 3.80
CA GLY A 73 11.86 17.14 5.13
C GLY A 73 12.92 18.24 5.23
N ALA A 74 14.15 17.96 4.78
CA ALA A 74 15.25 18.91 4.78
C ALA A 74 14.96 20.14 3.90
N LEU A 75 14.32 19.96 2.74
CA LEU A 75 13.86 21.05 1.89
C LEU A 75 12.88 21.98 2.63
N PHE A 76 11.90 21.42 3.35
CA PHE A 76 11.01 22.22 4.19
C PHE A 76 11.76 22.91 5.33
N HIS A 77 12.79 22.27 5.88
CA HIS A 77 13.60 22.82 6.97
C HIS A 77 14.45 24.02 6.53
N LEU A 78 14.74 24.17 5.23
CA LEU A 78 15.37 25.39 4.70
C LEU A 78 14.55 26.65 5.00
N VAL A 79 13.21 26.52 5.03
CA VAL A 79 12.28 27.65 5.18
C VAL A 79 11.67 27.71 6.59
N LEU A 80 11.16 26.59 7.10
CA LEU A 80 10.31 26.58 8.31
C LEU A 80 11.08 26.52 9.63
N LYS A 81 12.33 26.02 9.61
CA LYS A 81 13.23 25.91 10.78
C LYS A 81 12.71 25.12 12.01
N SER A 82 11.53 24.48 11.93
CA SER A 82 11.04 23.50 12.92
C SER A 82 11.17 22.07 12.38
N PRO A 83 12.08 21.23 12.92
CA PRO A 83 12.27 19.87 12.45
C PRO A 83 11.01 18.99 12.54
N GLU A 84 10.24 19.14 13.62
CA GLU A 84 9.00 18.40 13.89
C GLU A 84 7.94 18.70 12.83
N LEU A 85 7.80 19.98 12.48
CA LEU A 85 6.86 20.43 11.46
C LEU A 85 7.29 19.90 10.08
N CYS A 86 8.59 19.95 9.76
CA CYS A 86 9.11 19.54 8.46
C CYS A 86 8.89 18.05 8.18
N ILE A 87 9.16 17.17 9.15
CA ILE A 87 8.92 15.73 8.99
C ILE A 87 7.43 15.41 8.91
N ALA A 88 6.60 16.06 9.74
CA ALA A 88 5.15 15.90 9.66
C ALA A 88 4.59 16.33 8.29
N LEU A 89 5.08 17.43 7.73
CA LEU A 89 4.70 17.91 6.40
C LEU A 89 5.17 16.95 5.29
N ALA A 90 6.40 16.44 5.35
CA ALA A 90 6.91 15.48 4.37
C ALA A 90 6.03 14.22 4.32
N ALA A 91 5.68 13.67 5.48
CA ALA A 91 4.75 12.54 5.59
C ALA A 91 3.35 12.88 5.04
N THR A 92 2.82 14.04 5.42
CA THR A 92 1.49 14.50 5.00
C THR A 92 1.38 14.67 3.50
N VAL A 93 2.35 15.35 2.88
CA VAL A 93 2.35 15.66 1.44
C VAL A 93 2.42 14.37 0.63
N LEU A 94 3.37 13.48 0.94
CA LEU A 94 3.52 12.20 0.23
C LEU A 94 2.29 11.31 0.40
N ASN A 95 1.71 11.29 1.60
CA ASN A 95 0.53 10.48 1.83
C ASN A 95 -0.73 11.07 1.16
N SER A 96 -0.89 12.40 1.16
CA SER A 96 -2.01 13.06 0.49
C SER A 96 -1.95 12.89 -1.02
N LEU A 97 -0.75 12.92 -1.61
CA LEU A 97 -0.52 12.60 -3.04
C LEU A 97 -1.05 11.20 -3.40
N SER A 98 -1.01 10.25 -2.47
CA SER A 98 -1.52 8.90 -2.69
C SER A 98 -3.01 8.87 -3.01
N THR A 99 -3.81 9.75 -2.39
CA THR A 99 -5.26 9.80 -2.60
C THR A 99 -5.60 10.35 -4.00
N ILE A 100 -4.83 11.33 -4.47
CA ILE A 100 -4.93 11.88 -5.84
C ILE A 100 -4.58 10.79 -6.86
N VAL A 101 -3.43 10.14 -6.70
CA VAL A 101 -2.96 9.09 -7.61
C VAL A 101 -3.97 7.94 -7.65
N LEU A 102 -4.45 7.50 -6.49
CA LEU A 102 -5.42 6.40 -6.44
C LEU A 102 -6.75 6.80 -7.09
N LYS A 103 -7.26 8.02 -6.87
CA LYS A 103 -8.49 8.50 -7.52
C LYS A 103 -8.38 8.44 -9.03
N ILE A 104 -7.23 8.81 -9.61
CA ILE A 104 -6.99 8.73 -11.06
C ILE A 104 -7.13 7.28 -11.55
N TYR A 105 -6.51 6.32 -10.87
CA TYR A 105 -6.59 4.91 -11.25
C TYR A 105 -7.95 4.28 -10.97
N MET A 106 -8.63 4.68 -9.89
CA MET A 106 -9.98 4.23 -9.56
C MET A 106 -10.98 4.71 -10.62
N ASN A 107 -10.93 5.99 -11.01
CA ASN A 107 -11.76 6.53 -12.09
C ASN A 107 -11.49 5.78 -13.41
N ARG A 108 -10.22 5.61 -13.78
CA ARG A 108 -9.83 4.85 -14.99
C ARG A 108 -10.27 3.40 -14.95
N SER A 109 -10.23 2.75 -13.80
CA SER A 109 -10.55 1.33 -13.69
C SER A 109 -12.05 1.09 -13.60
N VAL A 110 -12.81 1.96 -12.93
CA VAL A 110 -14.23 1.72 -12.64
C VAL A 110 -15.14 2.44 -13.64
N LEU A 111 -14.89 3.73 -13.91
CA LEU A 111 -15.82 4.55 -14.69
C LEU A 111 -15.65 4.40 -16.21
N SER A 112 -14.47 4.00 -16.69
CA SER A 112 -14.23 3.78 -18.13
C SER A 112 -15.03 2.62 -18.73
N VAL A 113 -15.57 1.74 -17.89
CA VAL A 113 -16.24 0.49 -18.27
C VAL A 113 -17.76 0.64 -18.32
N VAL A 114 -18.30 1.81 -17.96
CA VAL A 114 -19.73 2.04 -17.77
C VAL A 114 -20.24 3.06 -18.79
N GLY A 115 -20.88 2.59 -19.86
CA GLY A 115 -21.56 3.42 -20.87
C GLY A 115 -23.08 3.46 -20.67
N GLY A 116 -23.75 4.47 -21.23
CA GLY A 116 -25.23 4.50 -21.34
C GLY A 116 -26.00 5.04 -20.12
N ASP A 117 -25.33 5.62 -19.13
CA ASP A 117 -25.98 6.09 -17.90
C ASP A 117 -26.57 7.52 -17.99
N THR A 118 -27.68 7.72 -17.27
CA THR A 118 -28.23 9.05 -16.98
C THR A 118 -27.27 9.89 -16.14
N GLU A 119 -27.34 11.22 -16.26
CA GLU A 119 -26.47 12.16 -15.52
C GLU A 119 -26.46 11.87 -14.01
N ARG A 120 -27.63 11.65 -13.41
CA ARG A 120 -27.76 11.31 -11.98
C ARG A 120 -26.99 10.03 -11.61
N LYS A 121 -27.07 8.98 -12.44
CA LYS A 121 -26.35 7.72 -12.19
C LYS A 121 -24.84 7.93 -12.31
N ARG A 122 -24.37 8.71 -13.28
CA ARG A 122 -22.94 9.00 -13.43
C ARG A 122 -22.37 9.77 -12.24
N ILE A 123 -23.10 10.80 -11.77
CA ILE A 123 -22.74 11.55 -10.55
C ILE A 123 -22.65 10.60 -9.36
N LEU A 124 -23.66 9.76 -9.14
CA LEU A 124 -23.66 8.80 -8.02
C LEU A 124 -22.49 7.82 -8.10
N LYS A 125 -22.19 7.28 -9.28
CA LYS A 125 -21.04 6.40 -9.51
C LYS A 125 -19.72 7.11 -9.21
N SER A 126 -19.57 8.36 -9.65
CA SER A 126 -18.36 9.15 -9.42
C SER A 126 -18.15 9.47 -7.94
N VAL A 127 -19.22 9.89 -7.24
CA VAL A 127 -19.20 10.13 -5.79
C VAL A 127 -18.87 8.85 -5.03
N LEU A 128 -19.45 7.70 -5.41
CA LEU A 128 -19.14 6.42 -4.78
C LEU A 128 -17.67 6.03 -5.00
N VAL A 129 -17.12 6.26 -6.20
CA VAL A 129 -15.69 6.02 -6.47
C VAL A 129 -14.80 6.96 -5.63
N THR A 130 -15.20 8.22 -5.42
CA THR A 130 -14.50 9.15 -4.52
C THR A 130 -14.54 8.67 -3.08
N ALA A 131 -15.71 8.31 -2.56
CA ALA A 131 -15.86 7.77 -1.21
C ALA A 131 -15.04 6.48 -1.01
N ALA A 132 -15.11 5.57 -1.98
CA ALA A 132 -14.30 4.35 -2.02
C ALA A 132 -12.81 4.66 -1.98
N THR A 133 -12.35 5.64 -2.77
CA THR A 133 -10.94 6.06 -2.82
C THR A 133 -10.43 6.54 -1.47
N PHE A 134 -11.20 7.32 -0.70
CA PHE A 134 -10.75 7.74 0.64
C PHE A 134 -10.89 6.61 1.66
N SER A 135 -11.97 5.82 1.60
CA SER A 135 -12.21 4.74 2.57
C SER A 135 -11.11 3.67 2.58
N ILE A 136 -10.46 3.40 1.44
CA ILE A 136 -9.35 2.43 1.36
C ILE A 136 -8.13 2.85 2.20
N PHE A 137 -7.97 4.14 2.51
CA PHE A 137 -6.91 4.64 3.38
C PHE A 137 -7.26 4.49 4.86
N PHE A 138 -8.48 4.08 5.18
CA PHE A 138 -8.96 3.84 6.53
C PHE A 138 -9.38 2.40 6.80
N VAL A 139 -9.46 1.50 5.81
CA VAL A 139 -9.72 0.07 6.09
C VAL A 139 -8.59 -0.55 6.92
N SER A 140 -8.93 -1.49 7.79
CA SER A 140 -7.96 -2.17 8.64
C SER A 140 -8.37 -3.62 8.90
N MET A 141 -7.59 -4.36 9.69
CA MET A 141 -7.96 -5.69 10.16
C MET A 141 -9.30 -5.74 10.87
N LEU A 142 -9.94 -6.92 10.86
CA LEU A 142 -11.07 -7.21 11.73
C LEU A 142 -10.58 -7.54 13.14
N TYR A 143 -11.14 -6.85 14.13
CA TYR A 143 -10.88 -7.11 15.55
C TYR A 143 -12.04 -6.57 16.40
N PHE A 144 -12.12 -6.97 17.66
CA PHE A 144 -13.10 -6.42 18.59
C PHE A 144 -12.60 -5.12 19.25
N PRO A 145 -13.37 -4.02 19.19
CA PRO A 145 -12.95 -2.74 19.78
C PRO A 145 -12.71 -2.79 21.30
N ASN A 146 -13.48 -3.59 22.03
CA ASN A 146 -13.63 -3.54 23.49
C ASN A 146 -12.53 -4.28 24.31
N ASN A 147 -11.25 -4.14 23.95
CA ASN A 147 -10.12 -4.83 24.61
C ASN A 147 -10.16 -6.38 24.60
N TYR A 148 -11.19 -7.01 24.04
CA TYR A 148 -11.23 -8.45 23.82
C TYR A 148 -10.27 -8.85 22.69
N LEU A 149 -9.32 -9.72 23.01
CA LEU A 149 -8.48 -10.40 22.04
C LEU A 149 -9.19 -11.69 21.60
N LEU A 150 -9.17 -11.96 20.30
CA LEU A 150 -9.63 -13.24 19.78
C LEU A 150 -8.62 -14.34 20.16
N PRO A 151 -9.06 -15.60 20.33
CA PRO A 151 -8.18 -16.71 20.69
C PRO A 151 -6.96 -16.83 19.78
N GLY A 152 -5.77 -16.99 20.38
CA GLY A 152 -4.49 -17.12 19.68
C GLY A 152 -3.87 -15.81 19.19
N LEU A 153 -4.42 -14.64 19.56
CA LEU A 153 -3.85 -13.33 19.23
C LEU A 153 -3.31 -12.65 20.48
N HIS A 154 -2.06 -12.19 20.44
CA HIS A 154 -1.44 -11.47 21.56
C HIS A 154 -1.76 -9.97 21.56
N PHE A 155 -2.10 -9.44 20.38
CA PHE A 155 -2.22 -8.02 20.12
C PHE A 155 -3.37 -7.72 19.16
N LYS A 156 -3.94 -6.51 19.23
CA LYS A 156 -5.05 -6.10 18.34
C LYS A 156 -4.59 -5.86 16.91
N TYR A 157 -3.36 -5.38 16.76
CA TYR A 157 -2.79 -5.02 15.47
C TYR A 157 -1.55 -5.87 15.17
N ALA A 158 -0.57 -5.95 16.07
CA ALA A 158 0.66 -6.69 15.77
C ALA A 158 0.35 -8.17 15.56
N GLY A 159 0.79 -8.76 14.45
CA GLY A 159 0.47 -10.13 14.05
C GLY A 159 -0.75 -10.28 13.15
N ILE A 160 -1.74 -9.38 13.20
CA ILE A 160 -2.84 -9.31 12.20
C ILE A 160 -2.47 -8.36 11.07
N PHE A 161 -1.89 -7.22 11.46
CA PHE A 161 -1.50 -6.09 10.64
C PHE A 161 -2.65 -5.43 9.87
N SER A 162 -2.34 -4.29 9.29
CA SER A 162 -3.31 -3.47 8.56
C SER A 162 -2.69 -3.02 7.25
N PRO A 163 -3.49 -2.89 6.17
CA PRO A 163 -3.03 -2.17 4.99
C PRO A 163 -2.62 -0.72 5.33
N ASN A 164 -3.13 -0.13 6.42
CA ASN A 164 -2.95 1.26 6.86
C ASN A 164 -2.26 1.40 8.24
N PRO A 165 -0.95 1.11 8.39
CA PRO A 165 -0.22 1.29 9.64
C PRO A 165 0.08 2.77 9.93
N PHE A 166 -0.85 3.47 10.59
CA PHE A 166 -0.75 4.91 10.87
C PHE A 166 0.43 5.34 11.77
N HIS A 167 1.11 4.41 12.43
CA HIS A 167 2.33 4.67 13.20
C HIS A 167 3.61 4.62 12.34
N ASN A 168 3.53 4.16 11.08
CA ASN A 168 4.67 4.07 10.16
C ASN A 168 4.53 5.05 8.99
N ALA A 169 4.99 6.29 9.20
CA ALA A 169 4.89 7.36 8.21
C ALA A 169 5.67 7.09 6.92
N THR A 170 6.82 6.42 6.99
CA THR A 170 7.65 6.13 5.80
C THR A 170 7.03 5.05 4.92
N TYR A 171 6.38 4.04 5.50
CA TYR A 171 5.56 3.08 4.74
C TYR A 171 4.42 3.81 4.02
N MET A 172 3.74 4.71 4.73
CA MET A 172 2.64 5.49 4.20
C MET A 172 3.10 6.45 3.10
N ALA A 173 4.33 6.98 3.19
CA ALA A 173 4.91 7.90 2.22
C ALA A 173 5.27 7.26 0.87
N THR A 174 5.44 5.93 0.79
CA THR A 174 5.79 5.25 -0.48
C THR A 174 4.61 5.05 -1.43
N ARG A 175 3.39 5.09 -0.90
CA ARG A 175 2.15 4.79 -1.62
C ARG A 175 1.93 5.55 -2.92
N PRO A 176 2.21 6.87 -3.08
CA PRO A 176 1.90 7.53 -4.33
C PRO A 176 2.71 6.93 -5.48
N PHE A 177 3.94 6.48 -5.20
CA PHE A 177 4.80 5.84 -6.18
C PHE A 177 4.44 4.36 -6.38
N ALA A 178 4.20 3.64 -5.28
CA ALA A 178 3.82 2.23 -5.30
C ALA A 178 2.52 2.00 -6.08
N ILE A 179 1.53 2.89 -5.93
CA ILE A 179 0.25 2.81 -6.65
C ILE A 179 0.49 2.91 -8.16
N VAL A 180 1.29 3.88 -8.60
CA VAL A 180 1.61 4.01 -10.04
C VAL A 180 2.35 2.76 -10.53
N ALA A 181 3.38 2.32 -9.82
CA ALA A 181 4.15 1.12 -10.19
C ALA A 181 3.27 -0.13 -10.28
N PHE A 182 2.37 -0.34 -9.32
CA PHE A 182 1.43 -1.46 -9.31
C PHE A 182 0.52 -1.46 -10.54
N PHE A 183 -0.17 -0.35 -10.81
CA PHE A 183 -1.11 -0.28 -11.93
C PHE A 183 -0.42 -0.34 -13.29
N LEU A 184 0.75 0.30 -13.43
CA LEU A 184 1.56 0.19 -14.65
C LEU A 184 1.99 -1.26 -14.87
N PHE A 185 2.54 -1.93 -13.86
CA PHE A 185 2.98 -3.32 -14.01
C PHE A 185 1.81 -4.26 -14.33
N ALA A 186 0.68 -4.13 -13.63
CA ALA A 186 -0.53 -4.91 -13.90
C ALA A 186 -1.02 -4.77 -15.35
N ARG A 187 -0.86 -3.57 -15.95
CA ARG A 187 -1.19 -3.28 -17.35
C ARG A 187 -0.12 -3.80 -18.31
N ILE A 188 1.17 -3.62 -18.00
CA ILE A 188 2.28 -4.18 -18.79
C ILE A 188 2.11 -5.71 -18.92
N LEU A 189 1.74 -6.39 -17.83
CA LEU A 189 1.50 -7.84 -17.78
C LEU A 189 0.43 -8.35 -18.77
N THR A 190 -0.45 -7.49 -19.32
CA THR A 190 -1.46 -7.91 -20.29
C THR A 190 -0.94 -7.98 -21.73
N ARG A 191 0.19 -7.34 -22.03
CA ARG A 191 0.66 -7.13 -23.41
C ARG A 191 2.15 -7.34 -23.66
N TYR A 192 2.98 -7.33 -22.61
CA TYR A 192 4.44 -7.33 -22.77
C TYR A 192 4.99 -8.55 -23.52
N GLU A 193 4.29 -9.69 -23.51
CA GLU A 193 4.70 -10.89 -24.25
C GLU A 193 4.69 -10.69 -25.77
N LYS A 194 3.83 -9.78 -26.27
CA LYS A 194 3.65 -9.51 -27.71
C LYS A 194 4.38 -8.26 -28.15
N GLU A 195 4.25 -7.18 -27.41
CA GLU A 195 4.77 -5.86 -27.76
C GLU A 195 5.49 -5.20 -26.59
N THR A 196 6.53 -4.41 -26.86
CA THR A 196 7.24 -3.61 -25.85
C THR A 196 6.88 -2.15 -26.00
N ASP A 197 6.19 -1.60 -25.01
CA ASP A 197 6.01 -0.16 -24.86
C ASP A 197 7.13 0.39 -23.96
N TRP A 198 8.19 0.90 -24.59
CA TRP A 198 9.38 1.35 -23.85
C TRP A 198 9.09 2.54 -22.93
N LYS A 199 8.15 3.42 -23.31
CA LYS A 199 7.77 4.58 -22.50
C LYS A 199 7.07 4.13 -21.23
N GLU A 200 6.16 3.16 -21.36
CA GLU A 200 5.48 2.58 -20.21
C GLU A 200 6.43 1.81 -19.30
N ASN A 201 7.32 0.99 -19.87
CA ASN A 201 8.31 0.23 -19.10
C ASN A 201 9.27 1.16 -18.35
N LEU A 202 9.76 2.22 -18.99
CA LEU A 202 10.62 3.22 -18.35
C LEU A 202 9.88 3.98 -17.24
N LEU A 203 8.62 4.35 -17.47
CA LEU A 203 7.79 4.98 -16.46
C LEU A 203 7.58 4.06 -15.24
N PHE A 204 7.33 2.77 -15.48
CA PHE A 204 7.25 1.77 -14.42
C PHE A 204 8.58 1.68 -13.64
N GLY A 205 9.71 1.57 -14.33
CA GLY A 205 11.03 1.52 -13.71
C GLY A 205 11.34 2.76 -12.87
N LEU A 206 10.97 3.95 -13.36
CA LEU A 206 11.09 5.22 -12.61
C LEU A 206 10.26 5.21 -11.34
N PHE A 207 8.98 4.83 -11.41
CA PHE A 207 8.12 4.80 -10.22
C PHE A 207 8.51 3.71 -9.23
N LEU A 208 9.06 2.58 -9.69
CA LEU A 208 9.65 1.57 -8.82
C LEU A 208 10.90 2.11 -8.10
N LEU A 209 11.76 2.83 -8.81
CA LEU A 209 12.94 3.49 -8.23
C LEU A 209 12.53 4.53 -7.18
N LEU A 210 11.56 5.41 -7.50
CA LEU A 210 11.03 6.39 -6.55
C LEU A 210 10.42 5.73 -5.32
N THR A 211 9.72 4.60 -5.49
CA THR A 211 9.19 3.85 -4.36
C THR A 211 10.33 3.35 -3.47
N THR A 212 11.35 2.73 -4.07
CA THR A 212 12.53 2.18 -3.38
C THR A 212 13.30 3.25 -2.60
N MET A 213 13.50 4.42 -3.22
CA MET A 213 14.16 5.57 -2.61
C MET A 213 13.31 6.27 -1.53
N THR A 214 12.02 5.95 -1.43
CA THR A 214 11.17 6.42 -0.33
C THR A 214 11.15 5.40 0.81
N LYS A 215 10.95 4.11 0.50
CA LYS A 215 11.18 2.97 1.39
C LYS A 215 11.20 1.68 0.54
N PRO A 216 12.18 0.77 0.72
CA PRO A 216 12.33 -0.41 -0.13
C PRO A 216 11.27 -1.51 0.10
N SER A 217 10.40 -1.38 1.11
CA SER A 217 9.44 -2.43 1.54
C SER A 217 8.51 -2.91 0.43
N PHE A 218 8.06 -2.04 -0.47
CA PHE A 218 7.24 -2.46 -1.61
C PHE A 218 8.06 -3.18 -2.68
N THR A 219 9.28 -2.72 -2.89
CA THR A 219 10.20 -3.28 -3.89
C THR A 219 10.60 -4.70 -3.54
N PHE A 220 10.82 -4.98 -2.25
CA PHE A 220 11.15 -6.33 -1.77
C PHE A 220 10.10 -7.36 -2.14
N VAL A 221 8.81 -6.99 -2.21
CA VAL A 221 7.74 -7.91 -2.60
C VAL A 221 7.43 -7.85 -4.09
N LEU A 222 7.48 -6.67 -4.72
CA LEU A 222 7.14 -6.52 -6.13
C LEU A 222 8.17 -7.17 -7.05
N VAL A 223 9.47 -7.02 -6.76
CA VAL A 223 10.55 -7.56 -7.59
C VAL A 223 10.51 -9.10 -7.68
N PRO A 224 10.48 -9.87 -6.57
CA PRO A 224 10.35 -11.32 -6.66
C PRO A 224 9.02 -11.74 -7.30
N THR A 225 7.92 -11.03 -7.03
CA THR A 225 6.64 -11.29 -7.72
C THR A 225 6.77 -11.14 -9.24
N ALA A 226 7.36 -10.03 -9.69
CA ALA A 226 7.61 -9.77 -11.10
C ALA A 226 8.53 -10.82 -11.71
N GLY A 227 9.64 -11.15 -11.03
CA GLY A 227 10.59 -12.16 -11.46
C GLY A 227 9.97 -13.55 -11.63
N LEU A 228 9.17 -14.00 -10.66
CA LEU A 228 8.46 -15.28 -10.74
C LEU A 228 7.46 -15.31 -11.90
N ILE A 229 6.67 -14.24 -12.09
CA ILE A 229 5.70 -14.13 -13.19
C ILE A 229 6.41 -14.15 -14.54
N MET A 230 7.46 -13.33 -14.69
CA MET A 230 8.21 -13.20 -15.94
C MET A 230 8.94 -14.49 -16.29
N LEU A 231 9.56 -15.16 -15.31
CA LEU A 231 10.21 -16.45 -15.50
C LEU A 231 9.21 -17.53 -15.93
N TYR A 232 8.08 -17.65 -15.24
CA TYR A 232 7.03 -18.60 -15.60
C TYR A 232 6.53 -18.37 -17.04
N ARG A 233 6.26 -17.12 -17.42
CA ARG A 233 5.79 -16.77 -18.77
C ARG A 233 6.86 -16.99 -19.83
N LEU A 234 8.13 -16.71 -19.53
CA LEU A 234 9.27 -16.99 -20.41
C LEU A 234 9.38 -18.49 -20.72
N LEU A 235 9.30 -19.33 -19.68
CA LEU A 235 9.33 -20.79 -19.83
C LEU A 235 8.10 -21.30 -20.59
N LYS A 236 6.90 -20.79 -20.25
CA LYS A 236 5.64 -21.16 -20.92
C LYS A 236 5.65 -20.81 -22.41
N CYS A 237 6.23 -19.67 -22.78
CA CYS A 237 6.39 -19.23 -24.16
C CYS A 237 7.61 -19.85 -24.86
N ARG A 238 8.31 -20.81 -24.24
CA ARG A 238 9.53 -21.43 -24.76
C ARG A 238 10.57 -20.40 -25.23
N PHE A 239 10.78 -19.36 -24.41
CA PHE A 239 11.69 -18.24 -24.68
C PHE A 239 11.30 -17.35 -25.88
N GLY A 240 10.11 -17.50 -26.47
CA GLY A 240 9.64 -16.66 -27.58
C GLY A 240 9.47 -15.17 -27.24
N ASN A 241 9.32 -14.84 -25.95
CA ASN A 241 9.22 -13.47 -25.43
C ASN A 241 10.50 -13.03 -24.67
N PHE A 242 11.66 -13.62 -24.98
CA PHE A 242 12.92 -13.33 -24.29
C PHE A 242 13.32 -11.86 -24.39
N ARG A 243 13.26 -11.27 -25.60
CA ARG A 243 13.62 -9.86 -25.84
C ARG A 243 12.76 -8.91 -25.00
N GLN A 244 11.45 -9.14 -24.98
CA GLN A 244 10.49 -8.32 -24.23
C GLN A 244 10.69 -8.48 -22.71
N SER A 245 10.98 -9.71 -22.26
CA SER A 245 11.29 -9.99 -20.85
C SER A 245 12.60 -9.33 -20.43
N LEU A 246 13.62 -9.34 -21.29
CA LEU A 246 14.89 -8.65 -21.07
C LEU A 246 14.69 -7.14 -20.97
N TYR A 247 13.95 -6.53 -21.90
CA TYR A 247 13.68 -5.08 -21.86
C TYR A 247 12.89 -4.64 -20.64
N LEU A 248 11.89 -5.41 -20.22
CA LEU A 248 11.19 -5.15 -18.98
C LEU A 248 12.12 -5.34 -17.77
N GLY A 249 12.99 -6.36 -17.81
CA GLY A 249 14.01 -6.63 -16.79
C GLY A 249 15.02 -5.48 -16.63
N LEU A 250 15.45 -4.85 -17.72
CA LEU A 250 16.36 -3.70 -17.70
C LEU A 250 15.79 -2.50 -16.93
N CYS A 251 14.46 -2.35 -16.88
CA CYS A 251 13.82 -1.28 -16.10
C CYS A 251 13.95 -1.46 -14.58
N PHE A 252 14.31 -2.66 -14.10
CA PHE A 252 14.61 -2.91 -12.69
C PHE A 252 16.06 -2.58 -12.31
N VAL A 253 16.98 -2.45 -13.27
CA VAL A 253 18.42 -2.25 -13.01
C VAL A 253 18.71 -1.04 -12.11
N PRO A 254 18.12 0.16 -12.33
CA PRO A 254 18.35 1.30 -11.44
C PRO A 254 17.91 1.01 -10.00
N THR A 255 16.79 0.29 -9.85
CA THR A 255 16.27 -0.10 -8.54
C THR A 255 17.20 -1.10 -7.84
N PHE A 256 17.72 -2.10 -8.57
CA PHE A 256 18.71 -3.03 -8.03
C PHE A 256 20.00 -2.33 -7.61
N GLY A 257 20.49 -1.36 -8.39
CA GLY A 257 21.66 -0.56 -8.02
C GLY A 257 21.47 0.17 -6.70
N VAL A 258 20.30 0.79 -6.49
CA VAL A 258 19.95 1.44 -5.22
C VAL A 258 19.85 0.42 -4.08
N LEU A 259 19.18 -0.72 -4.28
CA LEU A 259 19.06 -1.76 -3.24
C LEU A 259 20.43 -2.32 -2.83
N LEU A 260 21.34 -2.54 -3.78
CA LEU A 260 22.70 -2.99 -3.49
C LEU A 260 23.47 -1.95 -2.68
N TYR A 261 23.41 -0.67 -3.07
CA TYR A 261 24.01 0.42 -2.31
C TYR A 261 23.45 0.50 -0.87
N GLN A 262 22.13 0.43 -0.73
CA GLN A 262 21.45 0.43 0.57
C GLN A 262 21.80 -0.81 1.40
N PHE A 263 21.97 -1.97 0.75
CA PHE A 263 22.36 -3.20 1.43
C PHE A 263 23.75 -3.07 2.05
N PHE A 264 24.71 -2.51 1.33
CA PHE A 264 26.05 -2.27 1.86
C PHE A 264 26.05 -1.23 3.01
N GLY A 265 25.16 -0.24 2.97
CA GLY A 265 25.03 0.74 4.06
C GLY A 265 24.30 0.22 5.31
N VAL A 266 23.35 -0.72 5.15
CA VAL A 266 22.45 -1.16 6.24
C VAL A 266 22.86 -2.51 6.84
N PHE A 267 23.36 -3.45 6.02
CA PHE A 267 23.57 -4.84 6.42
C PHE A 267 25.03 -5.28 6.51
N VAL A 268 26.01 -4.39 6.26
CA VAL A 268 27.44 -4.69 6.47
C VAL A 268 27.76 -4.60 7.97
N PRO A 269 28.51 -5.57 8.56
CA PRO A 269 28.82 -5.55 9.98
C PRO A 269 29.69 -4.35 10.34
N VAL A 270 29.22 -3.58 11.32
CA VAL A 270 30.09 -2.76 12.16
C VAL A 270 30.03 -3.45 13.52
N ASP A 271 31.14 -4.05 13.93
CA ASP A 271 31.40 -4.67 15.23
C ASP A 271 30.47 -5.84 15.67
N GLY A 272 30.90 -7.08 15.41
CA GLY A 272 30.61 -8.28 16.22
C GLY A 272 29.15 -8.77 16.36
N GLY A 273 28.14 -8.04 15.89
CA GLY A 273 26.72 -8.43 15.99
C GLY A 273 26.20 -9.25 14.81
N GLU A 274 25.25 -10.15 15.04
CA GLU A 274 24.52 -10.85 13.97
C GLU A 274 23.63 -9.86 13.17
N ARG A 275 24.16 -9.31 12.08
CA ARG A 275 23.39 -8.56 11.07
C ARG A 275 23.12 -9.41 9.84
N GLY A 276 21.99 -9.17 9.18
CA GLY A 276 21.61 -9.84 7.92
C GLY A 276 20.21 -10.46 7.96
N ILE A 277 19.93 -11.29 6.96
CA ILE A 277 18.63 -11.94 6.79
C ILE A 277 18.71 -13.38 7.29
N GLY A 278 17.80 -13.77 8.17
CA GLY A 278 17.58 -15.14 8.62
C GLY A 278 16.36 -15.76 7.95
N PHE A 279 16.37 -17.09 7.85
CA PHE A 279 15.26 -17.88 7.31
C PHE A 279 14.73 -18.83 8.37
N ALA A 280 13.45 -18.69 8.72
CA ALA A 280 12.73 -19.60 9.61
C ALA A 280 11.23 -19.37 9.45
N LEU A 281 10.47 -20.46 9.30
CA LEU A 281 9.01 -20.40 9.09
C LEU A 281 8.31 -19.91 10.36
N GLY A 282 7.52 -18.84 10.24
CA GLY A 282 6.69 -18.28 11.30
C GLY A 282 7.45 -17.74 12.53
N LYS A 283 8.79 -17.68 12.52
CA LYS A 283 9.59 -17.43 13.72
C LYS A 283 9.28 -16.09 14.38
N VAL A 284 9.21 -15.00 13.62
CA VAL A 284 8.90 -13.68 14.17
C VAL A 284 7.39 -13.50 14.33
N TRP A 285 6.60 -14.05 13.40
CA TRP A 285 5.14 -13.92 13.44
C TRP A 285 4.52 -14.58 14.67
N SER A 286 5.05 -15.74 15.10
CA SER A 286 4.60 -16.45 16.30
C SER A 286 4.83 -15.69 17.60
N ILE A 287 5.68 -14.65 17.62
CA ILE A 287 5.80 -13.74 18.77
C ILE A 287 4.50 -12.95 18.98
N TYR A 288 3.76 -12.70 17.89
CA TYR A 288 2.59 -11.83 17.86
C TYR A 288 1.26 -12.58 17.74
N SER A 289 1.28 -13.81 17.22
CA SER A 289 0.08 -14.62 17.02
C SER A 289 0.41 -16.11 17.02
N ASP A 290 -0.27 -16.87 17.88
CA ASP A 290 -0.24 -18.33 17.89
C ASP A 290 -0.93 -18.93 16.65
N ASN A 291 -1.88 -18.19 16.06
CA ASN A 291 -2.63 -18.62 14.88
C ASN A 291 -2.45 -17.67 13.71
N ILE A 292 -1.32 -17.80 13.02
CA ILE A 292 -0.92 -16.97 11.88
C ILE A 292 -1.98 -16.98 10.77
N PHE A 293 -2.53 -18.16 10.42
CA PHE A 293 -3.52 -18.26 9.34
C PHE A 293 -4.83 -17.54 9.69
N PHE A 294 -5.27 -17.63 10.94
CA PHE A 294 -6.43 -16.88 11.41
C PHE A 294 -6.16 -15.37 11.40
N SER A 295 -4.97 -14.92 11.82
CA SER A 295 -4.57 -13.52 11.70
C SER A 295 -4.59 -13.04 10.25
N VAL A 296 -4.05 -13.83 9.32
CA VAL A 296 -4.12 -13.50 7.89
C VAL A 296 -5.56 -13.43 7.42
N ALA A 297 -6.43 -14.37 7.81
CA ALA A 297 -7.85 -14.33 7.47
C ALA A 297 -8.54 -13.04 7.98
N LEU A 298 -8.27 -12.61 9.22
CA LEU A 298 -8.80 -11.37 9.78
C LEU A 298 -8.28 -10.11 9.06
N SER A 299 -7.06 -10.17 8.55
CA SER A 299 -6.46 -9.05 7.81
C SER A 299 -7.09 -8.87 6.42
N CYS A 300 -7.49 -9.97 5.75
CA CYS A 300 -7.89 -9.96 4.33
C CYS A 300 -9.22 -10.68 4.04
N ALA A 301 -10.12 -10.77 5.02
CA ALA A 301 -11.44 -11.41 4.86
C ALA A 301 -12.24 -10.82 3.69
N PHE A 302 -12.29 -9.49 3.55
CA PHE A 302 -12.95 -8.85 2.41
C PHE A 302 -12.35 -9.27 1.05
N PRO A 303 -11.03 -9.08 0.79
CA PRO A 303 -10.43 -9.56 -0.45
C PRO A 303 -10.66 -11.05 -0.69
N LEU A 304 -10.53 -11.91 0.34
CA LEU A 304 -10.74 -13.35 0.23
C LEU A 304 -12.16 -13.67 -0.27
N LEU A 305 -13.18 -13.02 0.28
CA LEU A 305 -14.55 -13.20 -0.19
C LEU A 305 -14.72 -12.78 -1.66
N VAL A 306 -14.12 -11.65 -2.06
CA VAL A 306 -14.16 -11.20 -3.46
C VAL A 306 -13.49 -12.23 -4.37
N LEU A 307 -12.34 -12.80 -3.97
CA LEU A 307 -11.65 -13.85 -4.69
C LEU A 307 -12.55 -15.09 -4.86
N LEU A 308 -13.15 -15.58 -3.77
CA LEU A 308 -14.02 -16.77 -3.78
C LEU A 308 -15.22 -16.60 -4.73
N LEU A 309 -15.81 -15.41 -4.78
CA LEU A 309 -16.94 -15.10 -5.66
C LEU A 309 -16.56 -14.83 -7.13
N HIS A 310 -15.26 -14.79 -7.42
CA HIS A 310 -14.68 -14.50 -8.74
C HIS A 310 -13.72 -15.57 -9.25
N LEU A 311 -13.64 -16.76 -8.64
CA LEU A 311 -12.66 -17.80 -9.02
C LEU A 311 -12.65 -18.14 -10.53
N LYS A 312 -13.82 -18.12 -11.18
CA LYS A 312 -13.96 -18.39 -12.63
C LYS A 312 -13.39 -17.27 -13.50
N GLU A 313 -13.46 -16.03 -13.03
CA GLU A 313 -13.07 -14.80 -13.75
C GLU A 313 -11.67 -14.32 -13.33
N PHE A 314 -11.15 -14.84 -12.22
CA PHE A 314 -9.90 -14.45 -11.56
C PHE A 314 -8.71 -14.44 -12.53
N LYS A 315 -8.52 -15.54 -13.29
CA LYS A 315 -7.41 -15.66 -14.25
C LYS A 315 -7.53 -14.69 -15.44
N LYS A 316 -8.71 -14.14 -15.71
CA LYS A 316 -8.94 -13.17 -16.80
C LYS A 316 -8.68 -11.73 -16.33
N ASN A 317 -8.76 -11.47 -15.03
CA ASN A 317 -8.52 -10.15 -14.47
C ASN A 317 -7.05 -10.01 -14.05
N SER A 318 -6.21 -9.50 -14.98
CA SER A 318 -4.77 -9.33 -14.76
C SER A 318 -4.44 -8.54 -13.49
N MET A 319 -5.20 -7.49 -13.18
CA MET A 319 -4.97 -6.66 -11.99
C MET A 319 -5.27 -7.43 -10.70
N LEU A 320 -6.40 -8.15 -10.64
CA LEU A 320 -6.74 -8.95 -9.46
C LEU A 320 -5.78 -10.12 -9.28
N LEU A 321 -5.42 -10.81 -10.37
CA LEU A 321 -4.43 -11.88 -10.36
C LEU A 321 -3.08 -11.38 -9.84
N PHE A 322 -2.59 -10.25 -10.36
CA PHE A 322 -1.33 -9.66 -9.92
C PHE A 322 -1.36 -9.22 -8.46
N ALA A 323 -2.47 -8.64 -7.98
CA ALA A 323 -2.62 -8.28 -6.57
C ALA A 323 -2.47 -9.49 -5.64
N TRP A 324 -3.10 -10.61 -5.99
CA TRP A 324 -3.02 -11.84 -5.21
C TRP A 324 -1.66 -12.52 -5.29
N GLN A 325 -0.97 -12.46 -6.44
CA GLN A 325 0.41 -12.92 -6.57
C GLN A 325 1.36 -12.10 -5.68
N LEU A 326 1.19 -10.77 -5.68
CA LEU A 326 1.96 -9.86 -4.82
C LEU A 326 1.71 -10.17 -3.34
N PHE A 327 0.45 -10.38 -2.94
CA PHE A 327 0.09 -10.75 -1.58
C PHE A 327 0.63 -12.13 -1.16
N ALA A 328 0.62 -13.11 -2.06
CA ALA A 328 1.18 -14.42 -1.78
C ALA A 328 2.69 -14.36 -1.55
N VAL A 329 3.44 -13.65 -2.40
CA VAL A 329 4.89 -13.47 -2.23
C VAL A 329 5.18 -12.67 -0.96
N SER A 330 4.42 -11.60 -0.69
CA SER A 330 4.63 -10.80 0.52
C SER A 330 4.31 -11.55 1.82
N PHE A 331 3.30 -12.42 1.80
CA PHE A 331 3.02 -13.35 2.89
C PHE A 331 4.17 -14.34 3.09
N LEU A 332 4.65 -14.97 2.02
CA LEU A 332 5.76 -15.94 2.09
C LEU A 332 7.05 -15.29 2.60
N GLU A 333 7.33 -14.06 2.17
CA GLU A 333 8.47 -13.27 2.65
C GLU A 333 8.36 -12.99 4.15
N ALA A 334 7.23 -12.46 4.63
CA ALA A 334 6.99 -12.21 6.05
C ALA A 334 6.92 -13.51 6.89
N PHE A 335 6.51 -14.62 6.28
CA PHE A 335 6.44 -15.91 6.94
C PHE A 335 7.80 -16.61 7.05
N ALA A 336 8.67 -16.50 6.04
CA ALA A 336 9.91 -17.25 5.97
C ALA A 336 11.16 -16.44 6.34
N MET A 337 11.13 -15.11 6.26
CA MET A 337 12.31 -14.24 6.40
C MET A 337 12.21 -13.34 7.63
N PHE A 338 13.36 -13.09 8.27
CA PHE A 338 13.47 -12.14 9.38
C PHE A 338 14.81 -11.42 9.38
N GLU A 339 14.84 -10.22 9.96
CA GLU A 339 16.10 -9.51 10.20
C GLU A 339 16.77 -10.07 11.46
N LYS A 340 18.05 -10.44 11.36
CA LYS A 340 18.82 -10.95 12.50
C LYS A 340 19.16 -9.84 13.50
N GLY A 341 19.56 -10.24 14.70
CA GLY A 341 19.97 -9.31 15.76
C GLY A 341 18.81 -8.66 16.50
N PHE A 342 19.07 -7.51 17.13
CA PHE A 342 18.12 -6.85 18.03
C PHE A 342 16.81 -6.42 17.33
N ARG A 343 16.85 -6.24 16.01
CA ARG A 343 15.71 -5.84 15.16
C ARG A 343 14.81 -7.00 14.74
N MET A 344 15.11 -8.23 15.17
CA MET A 344 14.26 -9.39 14.87
C MET A 344 12.81 -9.16 15.28
N LYS A 345 12.58 -8.52 16.43
CA LYS A 345 11.22 -8.24 16.93
C LYS A 345 10.53 -7.12 16.13
N ASP A 346 11.24 -6.24 15.43
CA ASP A 346 10.63 -5.16 14.64
C ASP A 346 9.79 -5.70 13.47
N PHE A 347 10.00 -6.97 13.09
CA PHE A 347 9.27 -7.66 12.04
C PHE A 347 9.25 -6.89 10.72
N ASN A 348 10.42 -6.43 10.26
CA ASN A 348 10.55 -5.55 9.09
C ASN A 348 10.02 -6.15 7.77
N PHE A 349 9.99 -7.48 7.62
CA PHE A 349 9.39 -8.13 6.45
C PHE A 349 7.85 -8.01 6.41
N SER A 350 7.20 -7.69 7.54
CA SER A 350 5.76 -7.41 7.57
C SER A 350 5.36 -6.14 6.80
N TRP A 351 6.28 -5.20 6.56
CA TRP A 351 6.00 -4.00 5.76
C TRP A 351 5.67 -4.36 4.30
N GLY A 352 6.37 -5.35 3.74
CA GLY A 352 6.05 -5.91 2.42
C GLY A 352 4.69 -6.59 2.41
N TYR A 353 4.38 -7.36 3.46
CA TYR A 353 3.07 -7.99 3.65
C TYR A 353 1.92 -6.96 3.67
N MET A 354 2.08 -5.85 4.39
CA MET A 354 1.09 -4.76 4.43
C MET A 354 0.89 -4.08 3.07
N HIS A 355 1.94 -3.97 2.24
CA HIS A 355 1.77 -3.52 0.85
C HIS A 355 0.94 -4.51 0.03
N GLY A 356 1.21 -5.81 0.17
CA GLY A 356 0.40 -6.86 -0.43
C GLY A 356 -1.08 -6.73 -0.04
N LEU A 357 -1.35 -6.57 1.26
CA LEU A 357 -2.70 -6.30 1.80
C LEU A 357 -3.34 -5.09 1.11
N PHE A 358 -2.66 -3.95 1.10
CA PHE A 358 -3.19 -2.73 0.50
C PHE A 358 -3.64 -2.94 -0.96
N PHE A 359 -2.83 -3.61 -1.78
CA PHE A 359 -3.17 -3.83 -3.19
C PHE A 359 -4.25 -4.88 -3.42
N VAL A 360 -4.36 -5.94 -2.60
CA VAL A 360 -5.52 -6.85 -2.70
C VAL A 360 -6.81 -6.17 -2.27
N PHE A 361 -6.79 -5.26 -1.29
CA PHE A 361 -7.95 -4.43 -0.96
C PHE A 361 -8.33 -3.49 -2.12
N VAL A 362 -7.37 -2.78 -2.71
CA VAL A 362 -7.62 -1.89 -3.87
C VAL A 362 -8.22 -2.68 -5.04
N ALA A 363 -7.59 -3.78 -5.43
CA ALA A 363 -8.05 -4.58 -6.57
C ALA A 363 -9.45 -5.19 -6.32
N SER A 364 -9.69 -5.68 -5.10
CA SER A 364 -10.99 -6.26 -4.71
C SER A 364 -12.11 -5.22 -4.67
N LEU A 365 -11.83 -4.01 -4.18
CA LEU A 365 -12.80 -2.91 -4.18
C LEU A 365 -13.14 -2.44 -5.59
N ILE A 366 -12.17 -2.37 -6.50
CA ILE A 366 -12.43 -2.05 -7.91
C ILE A 366 -13.36 -3.10 -8.54
N VAL A 367 -13.14 -4.38 -8.25
CA VAL A 367 -14.01 -5.47 -8.74
C VAL A 367 -15.41 -5.34 -8.17
N LEU A 368 -15.55 -5.12 -6.86
CA LEU A 368 -16.86 -4.93 -6.22
C LEU A 368 -17.62 -3.72 -6.79
N LEU A 369 -16.93 -2.60 -7.02
CA LEU A 369 -17.52 -1.40 -7.62
C LEU A 369 -18.01 -1.67 -9.05
N ARG A 370 -17.19 -2.35 -9.88
CA ARG A 370 -17.57 -2.74 -11.24
C ARG A 370 -18.81 -3.64 -11.24
N ASP A 371 -18.85 -4.63 -10.36
CA ASP A 371 -19.99 -5.54 -10.22
C ASP A 371 -21.25 -4.81 -9.76
N THR A 372 -21.11 -3.90 -8.81
CA THR A 372 -22.20 -3.04 -8.32
C THR A 372 -22.77 -2.18 -9.44
N PHE A 373 -21.92 -1.63 -10.31
CA PHE A 373 -22.35 -0.75 -11.41
C PHE A 373 -22.89 -1.48 -12.63
N ALA A 374 -22.43 -2.71 -12.86
CA ALA A 374 -22.87 -3.54 -13.97
C ALA A 374 -24.09 -4.40 -13.62
N THR A 375 -24.53 -4.44 -12.34
CA THR A 375 -25.67 -5.23 -11.85
C THR A 375 -25.59 -6.72 -12.24
N LYS A 376 -24.37 -7.26 -12.38
CA LYS A 376 -24.13 -8.63 -12.89
C LYS A 376 -24.33 -9.73 -11.84
N LYS A 377 -24.19 -9.40 -10.56
CA LYS A 377 -24.28 -10.35 -9.44
C LYS A 377 -25.62 -10.20 -8.72
N LYS A 378 -26.08 -11.27 -8.05
CA LYS A 378 -27.27 -11.25 -7.19
C LYS A 378 -27.08 -10.19 -6.08
N CYS A 379 -28.13 -9.42 -5.77
CA CYS A 379 -28.05 -8.31 -4.81
C CYS A 379 -27.49 -8.73 -3.44
N TRP A 380 -27.86 -9.91 -2.94
CA TRP A 380 -27.37 -10.40 -1.64
C TRP A 380 -25.85 -10.69 -1.65
N LEU A 381 -25.28 -11.16 -2.77
CA LEU A 381 -23.84 -11.40 -2.90
C LEU A 381 -23.06 -10.07 -2.88
N LEU A 382 -23.62 -9.03 -3.48
CA LEU A 382 -23.05 -7.68 -3.40
C LEU A 382 -23.16 -7.14 -1.97
N ALA A 383 -24.30 -7.34 -1.32
CA ALA A 383 -24.53 -6.90 0.05
C ALA A 383 -23.53 -7.53 1.03
N VAL A 384 -23.29 -8.85 0.97
CA VAL A 384 -22.31 -9.51 1.86
C VAL A 384 -20.89 -8.98 1.65
N GLN A 385 -20.47 -8.74 0.40
CA GLN A 385 -19.15 -8.15 0.11
C GLN A 385 -19.04 -6.72 0.65
N TRP A 386 -20.07 -5.88 0.46
CA TRP A 386 -20.10 -4.52 0.98
C TRP A 386 -20.15 -4.48 2.51
N LEU A 387 -20.90 -5.38 3.16
CA LEU A 387 -20.95 -5.50 4.62
C LEU A 387 -19.59 -5.89 5.19
N LEU A 388 -18.89 -6.83 4.57
CA LEU A 388 -17.56 -7.23 5.01
C LEU A 388 -16.54 -6.11 4.79
N TYR A 389 -16.60 -5.39 3.66
CA TYR A 389 -15.81 -4.19 3.44
C TYR A 389 -16.09 -3.11 4.49
N ALA A 390 -17.37 -2.88 4.81
CA ALA A 390 -17.80 -1.92 5.82
C ALA A 390 -17.31 -2.33 7.22
N ALA A 391 -17.24 -3.62 7.54
CA ALA A 391 -16.66 -4.11 8.80
C ALA A 391 -15.16 -3.77 8.90
N HIS A 392 -14.39 -4.00 7.83
CA HIS A 392 -12.98 -3.59 7.77
C HIS A 392 -12.81 -2.07 7.87
N LEU A 393 -13.70 -1.30 7.25
CA LEU A 393 -13.69 0.16 7.34
C LEU A 393 -14.03 0.63 8.77
N ALA A 394 -15.05 0.07 9.41
CA ALA A 394 -15.44 0.41 10.77
C ALA A 394 -14.32 0.10 11.77
N CYS A 395 -13.73 -1.10 11.68
CA CYS A 395 -12.57 -1.47 12.49
C CYS A 395 -11.40 -0.52 12.24
N GLY A 396 -11.16 -0.14 10.99
CA GLY A 396 -10.06 0.74 10.65
C GLY A 396 -10.25 2.21 11.04
N LEU A 397 -11.49 2.72 11.02
CA LEU A 397 -11.82 4.02 11.62
C LEU A 397 -11.62 4.00 13.14
N TRP A 398 -11.97 2.90 13.82
CA TRP A 398 -11.71 2.76 15.25
C TRP A 398 -10.21 2.69 15.56
N TYR A 399 -9.46 1.91 14.78
CA TYR A 399 -8.01 1.82 14.88
C TYR A 399 -7.34 3.19 14.65
N PHE A 400 -7.75 3.90 13.59
CA PHE A 400 -7.30 5.26 13.32
C PHE A 400 -7.61 6.20 14.49
N ARG A 401 -8.85 6.17 15.03
CA ARG A 401 -9.24 6.98 16.19
C ARG A 401 -8.35 6.69 17.39
N GLY A 402 -8.04 5.42 17.66
CA GLY A 402 -7.15 5.02 18.75
C GLY A 402 -5.77 5.67 18.62
N ILE A 403 -5.14 5.55 17.44
CA ILE A 403 -3.83 6.16 17.17
C ILE A 403 -3.90 7.69 17.18
N PHE A 404 -4.98 8.27 16.63
CA PHE A 404 -5.19 9.72 16.57
C PHE A 404 -5.31 10.37 17.96
N LEU A 405 -5.78 9.61 18.96
CA LEU A 405 -5.87 10.01 20.36
C LEU A 405 -4.63 9.63 21.18
N GLY A 406 -3.59 9.07 20.54
CA GLY A 406 -2.32 8.71 21.20
C GLY A 406 -2.28 7.31 21.79
N GLY A 407 -3.26 6.46 21.51
CA GLY A 407 -3.28 5.07 21.98
C GLY A 407 -2.16 4.23 21.39
N ALA A 408 -1.75 3.20 22.14
CA ALA A 408 -0.78 2.22 21.68
C ALA A 408 -1.35 1.37 20.53
N TRP A 409 -0.48 1.04 19.57
CA TRP A 409 -0.80 0.16 18.45
C TRP A 409 -0.28 -1.27 18.65
N ARG A 410 0.54 -1.51 19.70
CA ARG A 410 0.98 -2.84 20.09
C ARG A 410 -0.17 -3.52 20.80
#